data_AF-A0A448MKP7-F1
#
_entry.id   AF-A0A448MKP7-F1
#
_cell.length_a   1.000
_cell.length_b   1.000
_cell.length_c   1.000
_cell.angle_alpha   90.00
_cell.angle_beta   90.00
_cell.angle_gamma   90.00
#
_symmetry.space_group_name_H-M   'P 1'
#
loop_
_entity.id
_entity.type
_entity.pdbx_description
1 polymer ?
#
loop_
_entity_poly.entity_id
_entity_poly.type
_entity_poly.pdbx_seq_one_letter_code
_entity_poly.pdbx_strand_id
1 'polypeptide(L)'
;MKWAGGKFRLTDDINKAFPKKKQCLIEPFVGAGAVFLNSNFERYILADINPDLINLFNIVKDNVDQYIDACKPIFFSPHANTPEYYYAKRQQFNESRDPFERSVIFLYLNRFGFNGLCRYNSKNEFNVPFGDYKTHYFPEDELRYFAYKAQSAVFYVVILNKLLNWRIKHR
;
A
#
# COMPACT_ATOMS: atom_id res chain seq x y z
N MET A 1 -1.09 -0.53 5.55
CA MET A 1 -0.24 -1.71 5.26
C MET A 1 0.85 -1.84 6.31
N LYS A 2 1.26 -3.06 6.68
CA LYS A 2 2.56 -3.29 7.35
C LYS A 2 3.65 -3.16 6.27
N TRP A 3 4.68 -2.37 6.53
CA TRP A 3 5.69 -2.07 5.51
C TRP A 3 7.06 -1.82 6.15
N ALA A 4 8.09 -2.43 5.56
CA ALA A 4 9.46 -2.23 6.01
C ALA A 4 9.87 -0.76 5.83
N GLY A 5 10.59 -0.20 6.80
CA GLY A 5 11.01 1.21 6.76
C GLY A 5 9.87 2.21 7.00
N GLY A 6 8.79 1.79 7.65
CA GLY A 6 7.70 2.67 8.07
C GLY A 6 8.23 3.85 8.91
N LYS A 7 8.15 5.06 8.36
CA LYS A 7 8.71 6.28 8.98
C LYS A 7 7.81 6.87 10.07
N PHE A 8 6.85 6.12 10.59
CA PHE A 8 5.85 6.61 11.54
C PHE A 8 6.48 7.26 12.78
N ARG A 9 7.55 6.67 13.33
CA ARG A 9 8.25 7.25 14.50
C ARG A 9 9.01 8.55 14.21
N LEU A 10 9.21 8.89 12.94
CA LEU A 10 9.98 10.06 12.49
C LEU A 10 9.08 11.15 11.92
N THR A 11 7.76 10.95 11.87
CA THR A 11 6.86 11.90 11.20
C THR A 11 6.89 13.28 11.83
N ASP A 12 7.04 13.38 13.14
CA ASP A 12 7.08 14.67 13.84
C ASP A 12 8.31 15.49 13.47
N ASP A 13 9.49 14.85 13.44
CA ASP A 13 10.73 15.54 13.08
C ASP A 13 10.77 15.88 11.58
N ILE A 14 10.25 15.00 10.73
CA ILE A 14 10.06 15.29 9.30
C ILE A 14 9.12 16.48 9.12
N ASN A 15 8.02 16.52 9.88
CA ASN A 15 7.02 17.60 9.79
C ASN A 15 7.57 18.96 10.21
N LYS A 16 8.48 18.99 11.19
CA LYS A 16 9.18 20.22 11.62
C LYS A 16 10.13 20.75 10.55
N ALA A 17 10.72 19.87 9.74
CA ALA A 17 11.64 20.23 8.67
C ALA A 17 10.93 20.75 7.41
N PHE A 18 9.61 20.58 7.29
CA PHE A 18 8.86 21.07 6.13
C PHE A 18 8.76 22.60 6.07
N PRO A 19 8.71 23.18 4.85
CA PRO A 19 8.49 24.60 4.69
C PRO A 19 7.13 25.01 5.29
N LYS A 20 7.04 26.27 5.74
CA LYS A 20 5.77 26.83 6.26
C LYS A 20 4.64 26.75 5.24
N LYS A 21 4.94 26.99 3.96
CA LYS A 21 3.97 26.89 2.86
C LYS A 21 3.94 25.47 2.31
N LYS A 22 2.90 24.71 2.66
CA LYS A 22 2.74 23.29 2.31
C LYS A 22 1.84 23.10 1.08
N GLN A 23 2.32 23.49 -0.11
CA GLN A 23 1.54 23.36 -1.34
C GLN A 23 1.53 21.94 -1.89
N CYS A 24 2.70 21.40 -2.24
CA CYS A 24 2.81 20.07 -2.85
C CYS A 24 3.94 19.28 -2.20
N LEU A 25 3.62 18.08 -1.73
CA LEU A 25 4.63 17.11 -1.34
C LEU A 25 4.83 16.09 -2.46
N ILE A 26 6.09 15.84 -2.82
CA ILE A 26 6.47 14.81 -3.78
C ILE A 26 7.23 13.73 -3.02
N GLU A 27 6.68 12.53 -2.95
CA GLU A 27 7.33 11.36 -2.34
C GLU A 27 7.65 10.32 -3.42
N PRO A 28 8.92 10.20 -3.86
CA PRO A 28 9.31 9.22 -4.87
C PRO A 28 9.38 7.78 -4.35
N PHE A 29 9.27 7.61 -3.02
CA PHE A 29 9.30 6.33 -2.32
C PHE A 29 8.25 6.32 -1.20
N VAL A 30 6.98 6.33 -1.59
CA VAL A 30 5.87 6.50 -0.66
C VAL A 30 5.79 5.32 0.33
N GLY A 31 6.07 4.08 -0.10
CA GLY A 31 5.85 2.88 0.72
C GLY A 31 4.45 2.88 1.33
N ALA A 32 4.32 2.57 2.62
CA ALA A 32 3.02 2.64 3.32
C ALA A 32 2.43 4.06 3.50
N GLY A 33 3.08 5.11 3.01
CA GLY A 33 2.56 6.48 3.06
C GLY A 33 2.60 7.12 4.44
N ALA A 34 3.53 6.74 5.32
CA ALA A 34 3.57 7.26 6.70
C ALA A 34 3.69 8.79 6.74
N VAL A 35 4.52 9.40 5.90
CA VAL A 35 4.70 10.86 5.86
C VAL A 35 3.50 11.53 5.18
N PHE A 36 3.05 10.98 4.04
CA PHE A 36 1.78 11.35 3.42
C PHE A 36 0.65 11.41 4.44
N LEU A 37 0.34 10.32 5.15
CA LEU A 37 -0.77 10.20 6.09
C LEU A 37 -0.64 11.10 7.33
N ASN A 38 0.56 11.54 7.70
CA ASN A 38 0.79 12.37 8.89
C ASN A 38 1.19 13.83 8.57
N SER A 39 1.06 14.28 7.32
CA SER A 39 1.30 15.67 6.91
C SER A 39 0.05 16.33 6.34
N ASN A 40 0.04 17.66 6.19
CA ASN A 40 -1.08 18.43 5.64
C ASN A 40 -0.57 19.36 4.52
N PHE A 41 -0.48 18.83 3.30
CA PHE A 41 -0.20 19.59 2.07
C PHE A 41 -1.48 19.73 1.24
N GLU A 42 -1.57 20.78 0.42
CA GLU A 42 -2.73 21.00 -0.47
C GLU A 42 -2.87 19.86 -1.50
N ARG A 43 -1.74 19.32 -1.99
CA ARG A 43 -1.71 18.17 -2.90
C ARG A 43 -0.47 17.30 -2.74
N TYR A 44 -0.56 16.06 -3.24
CA TYR A 44 0.49 15.06 -3.15
C TYR A 44 0.77 14.40 -4.50
N ILE A 45 2.05 14.18 -4.79
CA ILE A 45 2.51 13.34 -5.89
C ILE A 45 3.31 12.20 -5.28
N LEU A 46 2.72 11.02 -5.28
CA LEU A 46 3.24 9.87 -4.56
C LEU A 46 3.63 8.79 -5.56
N ALA A 47 4.80 8.20 -5.37
CA ALA A 47 5.28 7.18 -6.28
C ALA A 47 6.02 6.07 -5.53
N ASP A 48 5.98 4.90 -6.13
CA ASP A 48 6.75 3.73 -5.74
C ASP A 48 7.09 2.91 -6.98
N ILE A 49 8.10 2.05 -6.86
CA ILE A 49 8.43 1.10 -7.91
C ILE A 49 7.50 -0.12 -7.88
N ASN A 50 6.87 -0.41 -6.73
CA ASN A 50 5.98 -1.55 -6.59
C ASN A 50 4.61 -1.27 -7.23
N PRO A 51 4.24 -1.94 -8.34
CA PRO A 51 2.97 -1.72 -9.00
C PRO A 51 1.76 -2.22 -8.18
N ASP A 52 1.89 -3.29 -7.41
CA ASP A 52 0.78 -3.81 -6.60
C ASP A 52 0.39 -2.83 -5.49
N LEU A 53 1.38 -2.15 -4.91
CA LEU A 53 1.13 -1.10 -3.92
C LEU A 53 0.39 0.10 -4.53
N ILE A 54 0.86 0.58 -5.67
CA ILE A 54 0.27 1.75 -6.33
C ILE A 54 -1.13 1.43 -6.88
N ASN A 55 -1.34 0.22 -7.40
CA ASN A 55 -2.66 -0.22 -7.84
C ASN A 55 -3.63 -0.29 -6.67
N LEU A 56 -3.22 -0.87 -5.54
CA LEU A 56 -4.03 -0.86 -4.32
C LEU A 56 -4.40 0.57 -3.91
N PHE A 57 -3.45 1.50 -3.91
CA PHE A 57 -3.73 2.90 -3.55
C PHE A 57 -4.74 3.57 -4.48
N ASN A 58 -4.62 3.37 -5.80
CA ASN A 58 -5.58 3.92 -6.75
C ASN A 58 -6.97 3.29 -6.60
N ILE A 59 -7.05 1.99 -6.35
CA ILE A 59 -8.34 1.28 -6.17
C ILE A 59 -9.04 1.72 -4.88
N VAL A 60 -8.29 1.82 -3.77
CA VAL A 60 -8.82 2.32 -2.49
C VAL A 60 -9.25 3.78 -2.62
N LYS A 61 -8.52 4.60 -3.39
CA LYS A 61 -8.90 5.99 -3.67
C LYS A 61 -10.21 6.09 -4.45
N ASP A 62 -10.39 5.22 -5.45
CA ASP A 62 -11.52 5.25 -6.38
C ASP A 62 -12.83 4.80 -5.72
N ASN A 63 -12.82 3.62 -5.07
CA ASN A 63 -14.01 3.09 -4.40
C ASN A 63 -13.63 2.24 -3.19
N VAL A 64 -13.46 2.90 -2.04
CA VAL A 64 -13.07 2.24 -0.79
C VAL A 64 -14.10 1.25 -0.27
N ASP A 65 -15.40 1.51 -0.45
CA ASP A 65 -16.47 0.64 0.04
C ASP A 65 -16.47 -0.68 -0.72
N GLN A 66 -16.42 -0.62 -2.06
CA GLN A 66 -16.30 -1.82 -2.90
C GLN A 66 -15.03 -2.62 -2.54
N TYR A 67 -13.92 -1.94 -2.30
CA TYR A 67 -12.67 -2.59 -1.93
C TYR A 67 -12.75 -3.30 -0.56
N ILE A 68 -13.31 -2.62 0.46
CA ILE A 68 -13.52 -3.18 1.80
C ILE A 68 -14.42 -4.42 1.71
N ASP A 69 -15.54 -4.33 0.99
CA ASP A 69 -16.49 -5.43 0.87
C ASP A 69 -15.89 -6.62 0.12
N ALA A 70 -15.03 -6.39 -0.88
CA ALA A 70 -14.28 -7.46 -1.54
C ALA A 70 -13.23 -8.12 -0.63
N CYS A 71 -12.66 -7.39 0.33
CA CYS A 71 -11.68 -7.93 1.28
C CYS A 71 -12.32 -8.83 2.34
N LYS A 72 -13.54 -8.52 2.80
CA LYS A 72 -14.21 -9.22 3.91
C LYS A 72 -14.30 -10.74 3.71
N PRO A 73 -14.75 -11.29 2.56
CA PRO A 73 -14.84 -12.74 2.35
C PRO A 73 -13.49 -13.48 2.45
N ILE A 74 -12.38 -12.82 2.10
CA ILE A 74 -11.05 -13.41 2.18
C ILE A 74 -10.49 -13.29 3.60
N PHE A 75 -10.63 -12.10 4.19
CA PHE A 75 -10.04 -11.79 5.49
C PHE A 75 -10.73 -12.52 6.65
N PHE A 76 -12.06 -12.69 6.57
CA PHE A 76 -12.89 -13.29 7.62
C PHE A 76 -13.34 -14.72 7.28
N SER A 77 -12.74 -15.36 6.28
CA SER A 77 -12.96 -16.78 6.04
C SER A 77 -12.63 -17.59 7.30
N PRO A 78 -13.39 -18.65 7.64
CA PRO A 78 -13.05 -19.55 8.74
C PRO A 78 -11.65 -20.18 8.58
N HIS A 79 -11.17 -20.28 7.35
CA HIS A 79 -9.87 -20.83 6.99
C HIS A 79 -8.81 -19.75 6.77
N ALA A 80 -9.13 -18.46 6.91
CA ALA A 80 -8.23 -17.36 6.59
C ALA A 80 -6.88 -17.46 7.31
N ASN A 81 -6.88 -18.02 8.53
CA ASN A 81 -5.69 -18.20 9.36
C ASN A 81 -5.12 -19.63 9.30
N THR A 82 -5.11 -20.28 8.14
CA THR A 82 -4.40 -21.55 7.95
C THR A 82 -3.34 -21.45 6.84
N PRO A 83 -2.26 -22.24 6.93
CA PRO A 83 -1.24 -22.29 5.87
C PRO A 83 -1.83 -22.64 4.50
N GLU A 84 -2.78 -23.57 4.44
CA GLU A 84 -3.39 -24.06 3.20
C GLU A 84 -4.12 -22.92 2.47
N TYR A 85 -4.97 -22.18 3.20
CA TYR A 85 -5.69 -21.04 2.64
C TYR A 85 -4.73 -19.93 2.22
N TYR A 86 -3.73 -19.63 3.06
CA TYR A 86 -2.72 -18.61 2.76
C TYR A 86 -1.95 -18.93 1.48
N TYR A 87 -1.48 -20.16 1.31
CA TYR A 87 -0.73 -20.55 0.12
C TYR A 87 -1.60 -20.63 -1.13
N ALA A 88 -2.87 -21.04 -1.01
CA ALA A 88 -3.83 -20.98 -2.10
C ALA A 88 -4.06 -19.52 -2.57
N LYS A 89 -4.25 -18.58 -1.63
CA LYS A 89 -4.37 -17.15 -1.97
C LYS A 89 -3.08 -16.57 -2.54
N ARG A 90 -1.92 -16.99 -2.05
CA ARG A 90 -0.63 -16.58 -2.62
C ARG A 90 -0.46 -17.06 -4.06
N GLN A 91 -0.86 -18.29 -4.36
CA GLN A 91 -0.85 -18.80 -5.73
C GLN A 91 -1.83 -18.01 -6.62
N GLN A 92 -3.07 -17.83 -6.17
CA GLN A 92 -4.08 -17.02 -6.87
C GLN A 92 -3.56 -15.61 -7.18
N PHE A 93 -2.90 -14.96 -6.21
CA PHE A 93 -2.26 -13.66 -6.42
C PHE A 93 -1.19 -13.69 -7.51
N ASN A 94 -0.34 -14.71 -7.54
CA ASN A 94 0.74 -14.83 -8.52
C ASN A 94 0.22 -15.14 -9.93
N GLU A 95 -0.90 -15.86 -10.05
CA GLU A 95 -1.51 -16.24 -11.32
C GLU A 95 -2.44 -15.17 -11.88
N SER A 96 -3.04 -14.35 -11.02
CA SER A 96 -3.99 -13.30 -11.41
C SER A 96 -3.33 -12.16 -12.17
N ARG A 97 -4.01 -11.71 -13.23
CA ARG A 97 -3.72 -10.49 -13.99
C ARG A 97 -4.70 -9.35 -13.71
N ASP A 98 -5.74 -9.60 -12.92
CA ASP A 98 -6.72 -8.57 -12.56
C ASP A 98 -6.18 -7.69 -11.42
N PRO A 99 -5.96 -6.38 -11.65
CA PRO A 99 -5.47 -5.48 -10.61
C PRO A 99 -6.36 -5.42 -9.37
N PHE A 100 -7.68 -5.58 -9.52
CA PHE A 100 -8.61 -5.52 -8.39
C PHE A 100 -8.49 -6.75 -7.50
N GLU A 101 -8.63 -7.95 -8.06
CA GLU A 101 -8.41 -9.21 -7.34
C GLU A 101 -7.03 -9.24 -6.67
N ARG A 102 -5.97 -8.88 -7.41
CA ARG A 102 -4.60 -8.81 -6.87
C ARG A 102 -4.53 -7.89 -5.66
N SER A 103 -5.13 -6.70 -5.72
CA SER A 103 -5.07 -5.72 -4.63
C SER A 103 -5.78 -6.23 -3.37
N VAL A 104 -6.94 -6.85 -3.53
CA VAL A 104 -7.70 -7.47 -2.43
C VAL A 104 -6.86 -8.55 -1.75
N ILE A 105 -6.28 -9.47 -2.53
CA ILE A 105 -5.44 -10.55 -1.99
C ILE A 105 -4.15 -9.99 -1.40
N PHE A 106 -3.59 -8.91 -1.96
CA PHE A 106 -2.37 -8.28 -1.47
C PHE A 106 -2.50 -7.79 -0.02
N LEU A 107 -3.64 -7.18 0.34
CA LEU A 107 -3.90 -6.79 1.73
C LEU A 107 -3.96 -8.00 2.66
N TYR A 108 -4.62 -9.07 2.24
CA TYR A 108 -4.66 -10.33 2.99
C TYR A 108 -3.25 -10.90 3.20
N LEU A 109 -2.46 -11.05 2.12
CA LEU A 109 -1.08 -11.56 2.21
C LEU A 109 -0.19 -10.68 3.10
N ASN A 110 -0.38 -9.36 3.08
CA ASN A 110 0.37 -8.45 3.95
C ASN A 110 0.02 -8.60 5.44
N ARG A 111 -1.24 -8.92 5.77
CA ARG A 111 -1.67 -9.05 7.16
C ARG A 111 -1.39 -10.43 7.73
N PHE A 112 -1.52 -11.48 6.93
CA PHE A 112 -1.36 -12.89 7.32
C PHE A 112 0.03 -13.46 7.02
N GLY A 113 0.82 -12.79 6.19
CA GLY A 113 2.18 -13.19 5.85
C GLY A 113 3.23 -12.76 6.89
N PHE A 114 4.34 -13.49 6.92
CA PHE A 114 5.43 -13.27 7.88
C PHE A 114 5.92 -11.82 7.90
N ASN A 115 5.83 -11.21 9.09
CA ASN A 115 6.22 -9.83 9.43
C ASN A 115 5.65 -8.73 8.53
N GLY A 116 4.57 -9.03 7.80
CA GLY A 116 4.02 -8.11 6.80
C GLY A 116 5.04 -7.71 5.73
N LEU A 117 5.97 -8.62 5.41
CA LEU A 117 6.92 -8.42 4.33
C LEU A 117 6.19 -8.32 2.99
N CYS A 118 6.81 -7.59 2.06
CA CYS A 118 6.44 -7.58 0.66
C CYS A 118 7.69 -7.97 -0.13
N ARG A 119 7.73 -9.21 -0.63
CA ARG A 119 8.91 -9.79 -1.27
C ARG A 119 8.50 -10.63 -2.47
N TYR A 120 9.23 -10.43 -3.56
CA TYR A 120 9.07 -11.15 -4.81
C TYR A 120 10.38 -11.85 -5.18
N ASN A 121 10.28 -12.96 -5.91
CA ASN A 121 11.45 -13.63 -6.50
C ASN A 121 11.83 -12.99 -7.85
N SER A 122 12.86 -13.54 -8.50
CA SER A 122 13.33 -13.07 -9.83
C SER A 122 12.31 -13.25 -10.95
N LYS A 123 11.24 -14.02 -10.74
CA LYS A 123 10.10 -14.19 -11.66
C LYS A 123 8.95 -13.22 -11.35
N ASN A 124 9.15 -12.27 -10.44
CA ASN A 124 8.13 -11.35 -9.93
C ASN A 124 6.96 -12.03 -9.19
N GLU A 125 7.18 -13.22 -8.64
CA GLU A 125 6.17 -13.93 -7.84
C GLU A 125 6.35 -13.61 -6.36
N PHE A 126 5.25 -13.27 -5.68
CA PHE A 126 5.23 -13.04 -4.24
C PHE A 126 5.53 -14.34 -3.49
N ASN A 127 6.51 -14.29 -2.58
CA ASN A 127 7.07 -15.48 -1.94
C ASN A 127 7.24 -15.37 -0.42
N VAL A 128 6.44 -14.52 0.24
CA VAL A 128 6.44 -14.43 1.72
C VAL A 128 5.70 -15.65 2.30
N PRO A 129 6.25 -16.33 3.31
CA PRO A 129 5.58 -17.47 3.96
C PRO A 129 4.44 -17.00 4.88
N PHE A 130 3.60 -17.95 5.29
CA PHE A 130 2.55 -17.71 6.29
C PHE A 130 3.15 -17.24 7.62
N GLY A 131 2.50 -16.28 8.28
CA GLY A 131 3.02 -15.61 9.48
C GLY A 131 2.63 -16.23 10.83
N ASP A 132 1.66 -17.15 10.84
CA ASP A 132 1.17 -17.86 12.04
C ASP A 132 0.88 -16.96 13.25
N TYR A 133 0.10 -15.89 13.02
CA TYR A 133 -0.33 -14.99 14.10
C TYR A 133 -1.63 -15.48 14.74
N LYS A 134 -1.76 -15.27 16.06
CA LYS A 134 -2.99 -15.63 16.81
C LYS A 134 -4.21 -14.82 16.35
N THR A 135 -4.03 -13.54 16.05
CA THR A 135 -5.10 -12.62 15.67
C THR A 135 -4.64 -11.70 14.54
N HIS A 136 -5.60 -11.30 13.70
CA HIS A 136 -5.36 -10.46 12.53
C HIS A 136 -6.27 -9.24 12.60
N TYR A 137 -5.67 -8.06 12.49
CA TYR A 137 -6.40 -6.80 12.46
C TYR A 137 -6.77 -6.43 11.02
N PHE A 138 -8.07 -6.26 10.77
CA PHE A 138 -8.58 -5.73 9.51
C PHE A 138 -8.61 -4.20 9.58
N PRO A 139 -7.84 -3.50 8.72
CA PRO A 139 -7.64 -2.06 8.84
C PRO A 139 -8.73 -1.24 8.13
N GLU A 140 -9.99 -1.42 8.53
CA GLU A 140 -11.10 -0.73 7.87
C GLU A 140 -11.01 0.79 8.03
N ASP A 141 -10.77 1.26 9.25
CA ASP A 141 -10.67 2.70 9.55
C ASP A 141 -9.50 3.34 8.80
N GLU A 142 -8.34 2.68 8.73
CA GLU A 142 -7.20 3.21 7.99
C GLU A 142 -7.42 3.18 6.48
N LEU A 143 -8.17 2.23 5.94
CA LEU A 143 -8.54 2.23 4.52
C LEU A 143 -9.43 3.44 4.20
N ARG A 144 -10.44 3.71 5.04
CA ARG A 144 -11.33 4.87 4.89
C ARG A 144 -10.58 6.19 5.03
N TYR A 145 -9.72 6.29 6.04
CA TYR A 145 -8.88 7.48 6.23
C TYR A 145 -7.91 7.70 5.07
N PHE A 146 -7.27 6.62 4.58
CA PHE A 146 -6.42 6.67 3.39
C PHE A 146 -7.22 7.16 2.18
N ALA A 147 -8.40 6.61 1.91
CA ALA A 147 -9.23 6.98 0.77
C ALA A 147 -9.66 8.45 0.80
N TYR A 148 -10.05 8.95 1.99
CA TYR A 148 -10.34 10.37 2.20
C TYR A 148 -9.13 11.25 1.85
N LYS A 149 -7.95 10.90 2.39
CA LYS A 149 -6.74 11.69 2.15
C LYS A 149 -6.25 11.59 0.71
N ALA A 150 -6.42 10.43 0.08
CA ALA A 150 -5.97 10.14 -1.29
C ALA A 150 -6.67 11.02 -2.35
N GLN A 151 -7.77 11.69 -2.02
CA GLN A 151 -8.43 12.64 -2.92
C GLN A 151 -7.54 13.82 -3.31
N SER A 152 -6.60 14.22 -2.45
CA SER A 152 -5.59 15.25 -2.77
C SER A 152 -4.30 14.68 -3.36
N ALA A 153 -4.26 13.39 -3.69
CA ALA A 153 -3.06 12.69 -4.15
C ALA A 153 -3.20 12.11 -5.57
N VAL A 154 -2.08 12.07 -6.28
CA VAL A 154 -1.90 11.26 -7.49
C VAL A 154 -0.81 10.23 -7.25
N PHE A 155 -1.04 8.99 -7.69
CA PHE A 155 -0.15 7.86 -7.47
C PHE A 155 0.44 7.35 -8.79
N TYR A 156 1.75 7.15 -8.82
CA TYR A 156 2.45 6.68 -10.03
C TYR A 156 3.37 5.50 -9.74
N VAL A 157 3.38 4.53 -10.66
CA VAL A 157 4.42 3.50 -10.71
C VAL A 157 5.62 4.09 -11.42
N VAL A 158 6.72 4.36 -10.71
CA VAL A 158 7.88 5.03 -11.30
C VAL A 158 9.20 4.51 -10.75
N ILE A 159 10.16 4.33 -11.66
CA ILE A 159 11.58 4.14 -11.31
C ILE A 159 12.20 5.52 -11.09
N LEU A 160 12.91 5.72 -9.98
CA LEU A 160 13.49 7.00 -9.51
C LEU A 160 14.02 7.94 -10.63
N ASN A 161 14.75 7.40 -11.61
CA ASN A 161 15.34 8.17 -12.71
C ASN A 161 14.30 8.90 -13.58
N LYS A 162 13.07 8.37 -13.69
CA LYS A 162 11.98 9.03 -14.44
C LYS A 162 11.33 10.17 -13.63
N LEU A 163 11.32 10.10 -12.30
CA LEU A 163 10.76 11.15 -11.42
C LEU A 163 11.63 12.42 -11.39
N LEU A 164 12.96 12.26 -11.34
CA LEU A 164 13.89 13.40 -11.33
C LEU A 164 13.78 14.24 -12.61
N ASN A 165 13.54 13.60 -13.76
CA ASN A 165 13.34 14.27 -15.04
C ASN A 165 11.98 14.98 -15.13
N TRP A 166 10.96 14.50 -14.41
CA TRP A 166 9.62 15.12 -14.41
C TRP A 166 9.63 16.53 -13.79
N ARG A 167 10.46 16.75 -12.76
CA ARG A 167 10.65 18.05 -12.08
C ARG A 167 11.29 19.12 -12.97
N ILE A 168 12.02 18.74 -14.02
CA ILE A 168 12.62 19.67 -14.97
C ILE A 168 11.58 20.19 -15.96
N LYS A 169 10.57 19.38 -16.31
CA LYS A 169 9.56 19.73 -17.33
C LYS A 169 8.35 20.53 -16.82
N HIS A 170 8.12 20.58 -15.50
CA HIS A 170 6.94 21.22 -14.91
C HIS A 170 7.30 22.32 -13.90
N ARG A 171 8.45 22.99 -14.14
CA ARG A 171 8.74 24.32 -13.58
C ARG A 171 8.20 25.39 -14.52
#